data_AF-A0A9D5NZD5-F1
#
_entry.id   AF-A0A9D5NZD5-F1
#
_cell.length_a   1.000
_cell.length_b   1.000
_cell.length_c   1.000
_cell.angle_alpha   90.00
_cell.angle_beta   90.00
_cell.angle_gamma   90.00
#
_symmetry.space_group_name_H-M   'P 1'
#
loop_
_entity.id
_entity.type
_entity.pdbx_description
1 polymer ?
#
loop_
_entity_poly.entity_id
_entity_poly.type
_entity_poly.pdbx_seq_one_letter_code
_entity_poly.pdbx_strand_id
1 'polypeptide(L)'
;MAGFDAERIFATQGDYCYFQPASGSPNELYHNQEWVEHALPAIRDCRIPTEMIPHTPDGQPVSMNLRCDDTFVEDSHWHQQAQRYNNFVHTASDKRLLLLEFGVGFNTPVIIRFPFEQMAAQFPDTTLVRFNRDYPQLSLQGVKSLLAFTEDINRII
;
A
#
# COMPACT_ATOMS: atom_id res chain seq x y z
N MET A 1 13.61 -6.48 7.08
CA MET A 1 13.25 -5.43 6.10
C MET A 1 14.47 -5.06 5.28
N ALA A 2 14.30 -4.69 4.01
CA ALA A 2 15.39 -4.37 3.07
C ALA A 2 16.09 -3.01 3.32
N GLY A 3 15.97 -2.43 4.53
CA GLY A 3 16.67 -1.20 4.92
C GLY A 3 16.04 0.12 4.47
N PHE A 4 14.77 0.11 4.01
CA PHE A 4 14.05 1.34 3.68
C PHE A 4 13.75 2.18 4.94
N ASP A 5 13.88 3.50 4.79
CA ASP A 5 13.48 4.47 5.79
C ASP A 5 11.95 4.51 5.91
N ALA A 6 11.42 4.13 7.08
CA ALA A 6 9.99 4.03 7.34
C ALA A 6 9.25 5.37 7.14
N GLU A 7 9.93 6.50 7.35
CA GLU A 7 9.33 7.83 7.15
C GLU A 7 9.10 8.16 5.67
N ARG A 8 9.71 7.40 4.76
CA ARG A 8 9.58 7.54 3.29
C ARG A 8 8.63 6.52 2.66
N ILE A 9 7.87 5.80 3.48
CA ILE A 9 6.90 4.80 3.04
C ILE A 9 5.49 5.30 3.38
N PHE A 10 4.56 5.05 2.46
CA PHE A 10 3.13 5.22 2.70
C PHE A 10 2.39 3.93 2.35
N ALA A 11 1.97 3.19 3.37
CA ALA A 11 1.25 1.93 3.24
C ALA A 11 -0.26 2.17 3.06
N THR A 12 -0.65 2.63 1.87
CA THR A 12 -2.03 3.11 1.57
C THR A 12 -3.12 2.04 1.75
N GLN A 13 -2.78 0.76 1.63
CA GLN A 13 -3.70 -0.37 1.67
C GLN A 13 -3.66 -1.18 2.97
N GLY A 14 -2.91 -0.72 3.98
CA GLY A 14 -2.73 -1.41 5.25
C GLY A 14 -1.49 -2.32 5.28
N ASP A 15 -1.38 -3.11 6.34
CA ASP A 15 -0.24 -3.97 6.63
C ASP A 15 -0.68 -5.23 7.39
N TYR A 16 -0.25 -6.41 6.89
CA TYR A 16 -0.54 -7.71 7.49
C TYR A 16 0.07 -7.90 8.88
N CYS A 17 0.99 -7.04 9.31
CA CYS A 17 1.55 -7.08 10.67
C CYS A 17 0.56 -6.61 11.74
N TYR A 18 -0.61 -6.11 11.34
CA TYR A 18 -1.59 -5.52 12.26
C TYR A 18 -2.99 -6.11 12.09
N PHE A 19 -3.63 -6.38 13.22
CA PHE A 19 -5.08 -6.46 13.33
C PHE A 19 -5.71 -5.07 13.51
N GLN A 20 -6.98 -4.96 13.14
CA GLN A 20 -7.84 -3.81 13.40
C GLN A 20 -9.20 -4.27 13.96
N PRO A 21 -9.96 -3.44 14.68
CA PRO A 21 -11.34 -3.76 15.01
C PRO A 21 -12.16 -4.06 13.75
N ALA A 22 -12.91 -5.16 13.73
CA ALA A 22 -13.70 -5.54 12.56
C ALA A 22 -14.82 -4.54 12.23
N SER A 23 -15.20 -3.71 13.21
CA SER A 23 -16.14 -2.59 13.06
C SER A 23 -15.51 -1.36 12.40
N GLY A 24 -14.18 -1.28 12.30
CA GLY A 24 -13.43 -0.08 11.94
C GLY A 24 -13.34 0.96 13.06
N SER A 25 -13.76 0.65 14.29
CA SER A 25 -13.72 1.58 15.43
C SER A 25 -13.42 0.85 16.74
N PRO A 26 -12.54 1.38 17.61
CA PRO A 26 -11.79 2.64 17.47
C PRO A 26 -10.71 2.58 16.38
N ASN A 27 -10.13 3.73 16.01
CA ASN A 27 -9.08 3.81 14.98
C ASN A 27 -7.72 3.41 15.56
N GLU A 28 -7.61 2.15 15.99
CA GLU A 28 -6.42 1.57 16.60
C GLU A 28 -6.00 0.30 15.87
N LEU A 29 -4.69 0.05 15.85
CA LEU A 29 -4.08 -1.14 15.25
C LEU A 29 -3.36 -1.95 16.31
N TYR A 30 -3.43 -3.28 16.18
CA TYR A 30 -2.84 -4.22 17.13
C TYR A 30 -1.81 -5.09 16.42
N HIS A 31 -0.54 -5.00 16.78
CA HIS A 31 0.51 -5.80 16.18
C HIS A 31 0.27 -7.29 16.44
N ASN A 32 0.30 -8.12 15.40
CA ASN A 32 -0.20 -9.50 15.48
C ASN A 32 0.89 -10.57 15.60
N GLN A 33 2.18 -10.23 15.51
CA GLN A 33 3.25 -11.21 15.41
C GLN A 33 3.23 -12.25 16.53
N GLU A 34 3.11 -11.83 17.80
CA GLU A 34 3.09 -12.76 18.94
C GLU A 34 1.89 -13.72 18.86
N TRP A 35 0.72 -13.21 18.46
CA TRP A 35 -0.46 -14.02 18.25
C TRP A 35 -0.25 -15.02 17.09
N VAL A 36 0.32 -14.57 15.96
CA VAL A 36 0.59 -15.43 14.80
C VAL A 36 1.57 -16.53 15.17
N GLU A 37 2.68 -16.20 15.83
CA GLU A 37 3.68 -17.17 16.29
C GLU A 37 3.08 -18.23 17.22
N HIS A 38 2.13 -17.85 18.07
CA HIS A 38 1.41 -18.77 18.95
C HIS A 38 0.36 -19.63 18.23
N ALA A 39 -0.38 -19.04 17.28
CA ALA A 39 -1.47 -19.71 16.58
C ALA A 39 -0.97 -20.68 15.50
N LEU A 40 0.14 -20.37 14.82
CA LEU A 40 0.72 -21.18 13.74
C LEU A 40 0.87 -22.67 14.08
N PRO A 41 1.52 -23.07 15.19
CA PRO A 41 1.67 -24.49 15.54
C PRO A 41 0.35 -25.19 15.91
N ALA A 42 -0.67 -24.43 16.28
CA ALA A 42 -1.99 -24.94 16.66
C ALA A 42 -2.92 -25.20 15.45
N ILE A 43 -2.55 -24.75 14.24
CA ILE A 43 -3.36 -24.94 13.04
C ILE A 43 -3.49 -26.43 12.71
N ARG A 44 -4.73 -26.92 12.58
CA ARG A 44 -5.06 -28.27 12.10
C ARG A 44 -6.23 -28.18 11.12
N ASP A 45 -6.15 -28.90 10.01
CA ASP A 45 -7.18 -28.91 8.96
C ASP A 45 -7.64 -27.51 8.53
N CYS A 46 -6.67 -26.60 8.34
CA CYS A 46 -6.88 -25.19 8.00
C CYS A 46 -7.73 -24.40 9.01
N ARG A 47 -7.73 -24.78 10.28
CA ARG A 47 -8.46 -24.13 11.37
C ARG A 47 -7.56 -23.88 12.57
N ILE A 48 -7.86 -22.81 13.30
CA ILE A 48 -7.34 -22.55 14.64
C ILE A 48 -8.37 -23.03 15.70
N PRO A 49 -7.94 -23.34 16.92
CA PRO A 49 -8.84 -23.54 18.05
C PRO A 49 -9.71 -22.29 18.32
N THR A 50 -10.96 -22.47 18.77
CA THR A 50 -11.91 -21.37 18.99
C THR A 50 -11.43 -20.39 20.05
N GLU A 51 -10.75 -20.89 21.07
CA GLU A 51 -10.14 -20.11 22.15
C GLU A 51 -8.99 -19.21 21.67
N MET A 52 -8.43 -19.46 20.48
CA MET A 52 -7.35 -18.66 19.90
C MET A 52 -7.87 -17.57 18.95
N ILE A 53 -9.19 -17.45 18.73
CA ILE A 53 -9.74 -16.38 17.90
C ILE A 53 -9.34 -15.02 18.53
N PRO A 54 -8.62 -14.16 17.79
CA PRO A 54 -8.14 -12.91 18.34
C PRO A 54 -9.31 -11.94 18.56
N HIS A 55 -9.20 -11.17 19.63
CA HIS A 55 -10.12 -10.08 19.96
C HIS A 55 -9.29 -8.87 20.39
N THR A 56 -9.87 -7.69 20.28
CA THR A 56 -9.32 -6.48 20.89
C THR A 56 -9.30 -6.62 22.43
N PRO A 57 -8.55 -5.76 23.15
CA PRO A 57 -8.54 -5.78 24.61
C PRO A 57 -9.92 -5.63 25.27
N ASP A 58 -10.87 -4.95 24.62
CA ASP A 58 -12.26 -4.79 25.04
C ASP A 58 -13.19 -5.92 24.57
N GLY A 59 -12.65 -6.95 23.89
CA GLY A 59 -13.38 -8.17 23.52
C GLY A 59 -14.12 -8.10 22.19
N GLN A 60 -13.84 -7.11 21.35
CA GLN A 60 -14.43 -7.00 20.02
C GLN A 60 -13.71 -7.93 19.02
N PRO A 61 -14.42 -8.44 17.99
CA PRO A 61 -13.78 -9.17 16.92
C PRO A 61 -12.80 -8.28 16.16
N VAL A 62 -11.68 -8.86 15.73
CA VAL A 62 -10.71 -8.18 14.87
C VAL A 62 -10.72 -8.74 13.45
N SER A 63 -10.25 -7.94 12.51
CA SER A 63 -9.92 -8.33 11.15
C SER A 63 -8.48 -7.95 10.82
N MET A 64 -7.98 -8.38 9.66
CA MET A 64 -6.67 -7.95 9.18
C MET A 64 -6.72 -6.50 8.72
N ASN A 65 -5.66 -5.72 8.99
CA ASN A 65 -5.58 -4.33 8.52
C ASN A 65 -5.34 -4.29 7.00
N LEU A 66 -6.43 -4.37 6.24
CA LEU A 66 -6.44 -4.34 4.78
C LEU A 66 -7.59 -3.48 4.29
N ARG A 67 -7.33 -2.65 3.28
CA ARG A 67 -8.36 -1.84 2.64
C ARG A 67 -9.23 -2.70 1.70
N CYS A 68 -10.21 -3.41 2.27
CA CYS A 68 -11.16 -4.25 1.53
C CYS A 68 -12.60 -3.71 1.50
N ASP A 69 -12.98 -2.86 2.45
CA ASP A 69 -14.31 -2.26 2.59
C ASP A 69 -14.24 -0.93 3.36
N ASP A 70 -15.40 -0.41 3.77
CA ASP A 70 -15.55 0.87 4.48
C ASP A 70 -15.13 0.83 5.96
N THR A 71 -14.64 -0.31 6.46
CA THR A 71 -14.17 -0.48 7.86
C THR A 71 -12.65 -0.38 8.00
N PHE A 72 -11.92 -0.08 6.93
CA PHE A 72 -10.46 0.08 6.99
C PHE A 72 -10.06 1.16 8.00
N VAL A 73 -9.23 0.78 8.98
CA VAL A 73 -8.75 1.72 9.99
C VAL A 73 -7.61 2.57 9.44
N GLU A 74 -7.87 3.87 9.37
CA GLU A 74 -6.87 4.92 9.16
C GLU A 74 -6.51 5.51 10.53
N ASP A 75 -5.43 4.98 11.13
CA ASP A 75 -4.94 5.45 12.41
C ASP A 75 -4.11 6.75 12.26
N SER A 76 -3.64 7.28 13.39
CA SER A 76 -2.82 8.51 13.37
C SER A 76 -1.53 8.36 12.55
N HIS A 77 -0.94 7.16 12.51
CA HIS A 77 0.28 6.90 11.76
C HIS A 77 0.02 6.91 10.25
N TRP A 78 -1.08 6.29 9.80
CA TRP A 78 -1.52 6.32 8.41
C TRP A 78 -1.73 7.76 7.91
N HIS A 79 -2.39 8.62 8.71
CA HIS A 79 -2.58 10.02 8.34
C HIS A 79 -1.25 10.80 8.28
N GLN A 80 -0.29 10.50 9.16
CA GLN A 80 1.06 11.09 9.08
C GLN A 80 1.79 10.67 7.80
N GLN A 81 1.74 9.38 7.42
CA GLN A 81 2.30 8.90 6.16
C GLN A 81 1.65 9.59 4.95
N ALA A 82 0.32 9.71 4.94
CA ALA A 82 -0.41 10.40 3.90
C ALA A 82 0.00 11.87 3.79
N GLN A 83 0.18 12.56 4.92
CA GLN A 83 0.64 13.94 4.96
C GLN A 83 2.07 14.07 4.40
N ARG A 84 3.00 13.19 4.80
CA ARG A 84 4.37 13.20 4.26
C ARG A 84 4.40 12.98 2.75
N TYR A 85 3.62 12.03 2.24
CA TYR A 85 3.48 11.79 0.81
C TYR A 85 2.93 13.01 0.07
N ASN A 86 1.84 13.61 0.56
CA ASN A 86 1.23 14.78 -0.07
C ASN A 86 2.18 15.99 -0.07
N ASN A 87 2.91 16.21 1.02
CA ASN A 87 3.93 17.26 1.12
C ASN A 87 5.08 17.04 0.12
N PHE A 88 5.53 15.79 -0.04
CA PHE A 88 6.55 15.43 -1.03
C PHE A 88 6.06 15.72 -2.45
N VAL A 89 4.87 15.25 -2.82
CA VAL A 89 4.28 15.46 -4.15
C VAL A 89 4.13 16.95 -4.43
N HIS A 90 3.60 17.72 -3.47
CA HIS A 90 3.46 19.17 -3.63
C HIS A 90 4.81 19.86 -3.90
N THR A 91 5.83 19.52 -3.11
CA THR A 91 7.19 20.08 -3.23
C THR A 91 7.93 19.61 -4.48
N ALA A 92 7.51 18.51 -5.10
CA ALA A 92 8.11 17.97 -6.32
C ALA A 92 7.39 18.42 -7.59
N SER A 93 6.17 18.95 -7.49
CA SER A 93 5.27 19.19 -8.62
C SER A 93 5.76 20.19 -9.67
N ASP A 94 6.65 21.12 -9.29
CA ASP A 94 7.25 22.13 -10.18
C ASP A 94 8.70 21.80 -10.57
N LYS A 95 9.23 20.65 -10.10
CA LYS A 95 10.61 20.21 -10.33
C LYS A 95 10.69 19.17 -11.44
N ARG A 96 11.92 18.72 -11.72
CA ARG A 96 12.20 17.55 -12.55
C ARG A 96 11.87 16.29 -11.77
N LEU A 97 10.75 15.65 -12.07
CA LEU A 97 10.24 14.49 -11.35
C LEU A 97 10.36 13.21 -12.18
N LEU A 98 10.85 12.15 -11.53
CA LEU A 98 10.86 10.79 -12.07
C LEU A 98 9.91 9.94 -11.24
N LEU A 99 8.87 9.41 -11.88
CA LEU A 99 7.91 8.50 -11.26
C LEU A 99 8.30 7.07 -11.63
N LEU A 100 8.67 6.25 -10.64
CA LEU A 100 9.02 4.85 -10.84
C LEU A 100 7.85 3.96 -10.39
N GLU A 101 7.22 3.27 -11.34
CA GLU A 101 6.09 2.37 -11.09
C GLU A 101 6.55 0.91 -11.29
N PHE A 102 6.51 0.10 -10.22
CA PHE A 102 6.96 -1.29 -10.25
C PHE A 102 5.79 -2.25 -10.03
N GLY A 103 5.48 -3.08 -11.04
CA GLY A 103 4.51 -4.17 -10.93
C GLY A 103 3.06 -3.75 -10.68
N VAL A 104 2.69 -2.49 -10.93
CA VAL A 104 1.34 -1.99 -10.63
C VAL A 104 0.36 -2.35 -11.75
N GLY A 105 -0.58 -3.24 -11.43
CA GLY A 105 -1.66 -3.68 -12.32
C GLY A 105 -2.96 -2.89 -12.16
N PHE A 106 -4.08 -3.56 -12.43
CA PHE A 106 -5.44 -2.98 -12.43
C PHE A 106 -6.34 -3.48 -11.29
N ASN A 107 -5.80 -4.12 -10.26
CA ASN A 107 -6.60 -4.49 -9.08
C ASN A 107 -7.10 -3.24 -8.33
N THR A 108 -6.21 -2.27 -8.11
CA THR A 108 -6.50 -0.99 -7.43
C THR A 108 -5.77 0.18 -8.10
N PRO A 109 -6.05 0.45 -9.39
CA PRO A 109 -5.27 1.40 -10.19
C PRO A 109 -5.38 2.85 -9.68
N VAL A 110 -6.40 3.15 -8.88
CA VAL A 110 -6.62 4.45 -8.23
C VAL A 110 -5.56 4.81 -7.18
N ILE A 111 -4.76 3.84 -6.71
CA ILE A 111 -3.78 4.07 -5.64
C ILE A 111 -2.45 4.64 -6.18
N ILE A 112 -1.94 4.09 -7.28
CA ILE A 112 -0.64 4.49 -7.86
C ILE A 112 -0.78 4.80 -9.34
N ARG A 113 -1.35 3.88 -10.12
CA ARG A 113 -1.32 3.93 -11.59
C ARG A 113 -1.97 5.18 -12.17
N PHE A 114 -3.22 5.45 -11.82
CA PHE A 114 -3.92 6.64 -12.30
C PHE A 114 -3.34 7.93 -11.73
N PRO A 115 -3.03 8.03 -10.42
CA PRO A 115 -2.34 9.20 -9.87
C PRO A 115 -1.01 9.52 -10.57
N PHE A 116 -0.17 8.52 -10.86
CA PHE A 116 1.11 8.73 -11.54
C PHE A 116 0.92 9.22 -12.98
N GLU A 117 -0.03 8.65 -13.72
CA GLU A 117 -0.36 9.14 -15.06
C GLU A 117 -0.92 10.58 -15.02
N GLN A 118 -1.74 10.93 -14.03
CA GLN A 118 -2.20 12.30 -13.83
C GLN A 118 -1.05 13.26 -13.55
N MET A 119 -0.13 12.90 -12.64
CA MET A 119 1.06 13.70 -12.34
C MET A 119 1.94 13.90 -13.58
N ALA A 120 2.20 12.83 -14.34
CA ALA A 120 3.01 12.89 -15.55
C ALA A 120 2.36 13.70 -16.70
N ALA A 121 1.04 13.87 -16.69
CA ALA A 121 0.34 14.75 -17.62
C ALA A 121 0.34 16.21 -17.16
N GLN A 122 0.14 16.46 -15.87
CA GLN A 122 -0.08 17.80 -15.32
C GLN A 122 1.22 18.53 -15.00
N PHE A 123 2.22 17.84 -14.44
CA PHE A 123 3.46 18.48 -14.02
C PHE A 123 4.33 18.87 -15.22
N PRO A 124 5.12 19.95 -15.12
CA PRO A 124 5.82 20.54 -16.25
C PRO A 124 6.94 19.64 -16.79
N ASP A 125 7.78 19.07 -15.91
CA ASP A 125 8.91 18.19 -16.25
C ASP A 125 8.82 16.88 -15.46
N THR A 126 8.03 15.93 -15.95
CA THR A 126 7.82 14.63 -15.30
C THR A 126 7.95 13.49 -16.30
N THR A 127 8.74 12.48 -15.94
CA THR A 127 8.86 11.23 -16.68
C THR A 127 8.30 10.09 -15.85
N LEU A 128 7.38 9.32 -16.43
CA LEU A 128 6.90 8.07 -15.86
C LEU A 128 7.75 6.92 -16.41
N VAL A 129 8.34 6.13 -15.52
CA VAL A 129 9.01 4.88 -15.85
C VAL A 129 8.21 3.72 -15.25
N ARG A 130 7.74 2.81 -16.10
CA ARG A 130 6.90 1.69 -15.73
C ARG A 130 7.63 0.38 -15.95
N PHE A 131 7.70 -0.44 -14.91
CA PHE A 131 8.21 -1.81 -14.95
C PHE A 131 7.02 -2.75 -14.77
N ASN A 132 6.43 -3.17 -15.88
CA ASN A 132 5.33 -4.12 -15.84
C ASN A 132 5.27 -4.89 -17.16
N ARG A 133 5.29 -6.22 -17.07
CA ARG A 133 5.15 -7.11 -18.23
C ARG A 133 3.79 -6.91 -18.90
N ASP A 134 2.76 -6.83 -18.08
CA ASP A 134 1.38 -6.79 -18.52
C ASP A 134 0.85 -5.36 -18.47
N TYR A 135 0.15 -4.96 -19.53
CA TYR A 135 -0.42 -3.61 -19.67
C TYR A 135 0.61 -2.47 -19.53
N PRO A 136 1.64 -2.36 -20.37
CA PRO A 136 2.59 -1.24 -20.31
C PRO A 136 1.97 0.11 -20.73
N GLN A 137 0.88 0.09 -21.49
CA GLN A 137 0.23 1.26 -22.06
C GLN A 137 -0.38 2.22 -21.03
N LEU A 138 -0.49 3.49 -21.42
CA LEU A 138 -1.20 4.52 -20.67
C LEU A 138 -2.71 4.28 -20.67
N SER A 139 -3.37 4.69 -19.59
CA SER A 139 -4.82 4.74 -19.46
C SER A 139 -5.35 6.16 -19.68
N LEU A 140 -4.56 7.18 -19.31
CA LEU A 140 -4.89 8.58 -19.44
C LEU A 140 -4.16 9.24 -20.63
N GLN A 141 -4.82 10.21 -21.24
CA GLN A 141 -4.23 11.06 -22.27
C GLN A 141 -3.40 12.19 -21.65
N GLY A 142 -2.52 12.79 -22.45
CA GLY A 142 -1.75 13.98 -22.05
C GLY A 142 -0.45 13.71 -21.30
N VAL A 143 -0.11 12.45 -21.01
CA VAL A 143 1.21 12.08 -20.48
C VAL A 143 2.27 12.38 -21.52
N LYS A 144 3.25 13.22 -21.16
CA LYS A 144 4.27 13.75 -22.09
C LYS A 144 5.45 12.79 -22.28
N SER A 145 5.80 12.05 -21.24
CA SER A 145 6.99 11.19 -21.20
C SER A 145 6.70 9.89 -20.46
N LEU A 146 6.78 8.76 -21.17
CA LEU A 146 6.67 7.41 -20.64
C LEU A 146 7.83 6.56 -21.16
N LEU A 147 8.48 5.84 -20.25
CA LEU A 147 9.38 4.74 -20.56
C LEU A 147 8.81 3.46 -19.92
N ALA A 148 8.53 2.43 -20.71
CA ALA A 148 7.99 1.17 -20.21
C ALA A 148 8.96 0.02 -20.48
N PHE A 149 9.22 -0.76 -19.44
CA PHE A 149 9.98 -2.00 -19.45
C PHE A 149 9.03 -3.16 -19.17
N THR A 150 9.12 -4.20 -19.99
CA THR A 150 8.24 -5.39 -19.93
C THR A 150 9.01 -6.66 -19.59
N GLU A 151 10.33 -6.56 -19.52
CA GLU A 151 11.24 -7.62 -19.13
C GLU A 151 11.15 -7.90 -17.62
N ASP A 152 11.78 -9.00 -17.19
CA ASP A 152 11.90 -9.32 -15.77
C ASP A 152 12.61 -8.19 -15.03
N ILE A 153 11.93 -7.64 -14.02
CA ILE A 153 12.42 -6.53 -13.20
C ILE A 153 13.80 -6.86 -12.58
N ASN A 154 14.03 -8.11 -12.16
CA ASN A 154 15.29 -8.53 -11.53
C ASN A 154 16.47 -8.58 -12.51
N ARG A 155 16.23 -8.41 -13.81
CA ARG A 155 17.29 -8.29 -14.82
C ARG A 155 17.62 -6.83 -15.15
N ILE A 156 16.77 -5.89 -14.73
CA ILE A 156 16.90 -4.47 -15.03
C ILE A 156 17.44 -3.68 -13.83
N ILE A 157 17.04 -4.04 -12.61
CA ILE A 157 17.48 -3.41 -11.35
C ILE A 157 18.37 -4.32 -10.50
#